data_AF-A0A2T7F327-F1
#
_entry.id   AF-A0A2T7F327-F1
#
_cell.length_a   1.000
_cell.length_b   1.000
_cell.length_c   1.000
_cell.angle_alpha   90.00
_cell.angle_beta   90.00
_cell.angle_gamma   90.00
#
_symmetry.space_group_name_H-M   'P 1'
#
loop_
_entity.id
_entity.type
_entity.pdbx_description
1 polymer ?
#
loop_
_entity_poly.entity_id
_entity_poly.type
_entity_poly.pdbx_seq_one_letter_code
_entity_poly.pdbx_strand_id
1 'polypeptide(L)'
;MTGLKKMSLLDAQRAAPAWLRRLLETDSFFEPCPEHPAAWRSTRSAGCCNFFCTTCAGRALCSRCLGDHAGHETIQIRKSSSHCLVKVEDLDHLLNVSQVQTYVINGEPAVFLDKRTISGKGKPGVTRCEECSRGLHDAGCLFCSLGCKAKGIEDRLDFSISFAVYPRSDSSGEESESASDEEDSSRPTKSRKI
;
A
#
# COMPACT_ATOMS: atom_id res chain seq x y z
N MET A 1 29.43 20.24 7.98
CA MET A 1 28.99 19.71 6.66
C MET A 1 28.39 18.29 6.71
N THR A 2 28.31 17.65 7.88
CA THR A 2 27.73 16.30 8.09
C THR A 2 26.20 16.28 8.13
N GLY A 3 25.55 17.42 8.36
CA GLY A 3 24.08 17.55 8.40
C GLY A 3 23.41 17.38 7.03
N LEU A 4 23.92 18.06 6.00
CA LEU A 4 23.31 18.02 4.64
C LEU A 4 23.29 16.61 4.05
N LYS A 5 24.39 15.86 4.18
CA LYS A 5 24.50 14.48 3.66
C LYS A 5 23.59 13.50 4.43
N LYS A 6 23.37 13.73 5.73
CA LYS A 6 22.44 12.93 6.53
C LYS A 6 20.98 13.23 6.16
N MET A 7 20.63 14.50 5.98
CA MET A 7 19.28 14.89 5.54
C MET A 7 18.95 14.33 4.16
N SER A 8 19.86 14.46 3.19
CA SER A 8 19.65 13.93 1.83
C SER A 8 19.49 12.40 1.79
N LEU A 9 20.17 11.67 2.68
CA LEU A 9 20.08 10.21 2.74
C LEU A 9 18.73 9.78 3.34
N LEU A 10 18.24 10.48 4.36
CA LEU A 10 16.92 10.25 4.93
C LEU A 10 15.81 10.60 3.92
N ASP A 11 15.99 11.64 3.11
CA ASP A 11 15.03 12.02 2.07
C ASP A 11 14.99 11.00 0.93
N ALA A 12 16.17 10.48 0.52
CA ALA A 12 16.26 9.40 -0.47
C ALA A 12 15.59 8.10 0.00
N GLN A 13 15.62 7.82 1.30
CA GLN A 13 14.93 6.65 1.88
C GLN A 13 13.41 6.84 1.92
N ARG A 14 12.92 8.07 2.08
CA ARG A 14 11.47 8.38 2.12
C ARG A 14 10.83 8.49 0.75
N ALA A 15 11.61 8.92 -0.24
CA ALA A 15 11.13 9.23 -1.58
C ALA A 15 10.45 8.04 -2.26
N ALA A 16 9.55 8.36 -3.20
CA ALA A 16 8.97 7.36 -4.07
C ALA A 16 10.08 6.61 -4.84
N PRO A 17 10.09 5.27 -4.81
CA PRO A 17 10.99 4.50 -5.67
C PRO A 17 10.83 4.88 -7.13
N ALA A 18 11.92 4.91 -7.90
CA ALA A 18 11.88 5.35 -9.30
C ALA A 18 10.89 4.52 -10.15
N TRP A 19 10.77 3.21 -9.85
CA TRP A 19 9.81 2.33 -10.51
C TRP A 19 8.35 2.70 -10.23
N LEU A 20 8.03 3.30 -9.08
CA LEU A 20 6.65 3.69 -8.74
C LEU A 20 6.17 4.78 -9.69
N ARG A 21 7.01 5.77 -9.99
CA ARG A 21 6.67 6.82 -10.96
C ARG A 21 6.35 6.21 -12.33
N ARG A 22 7.18 5.28 -12.78
CA ARG A 22 6.97 4.55 -14.05
C ARG A 22 5.69 3.71 -14.03
N LEU A 23 5.38 3.05 -12.91
CA LEU A 23 4.14 2.31 -12.72
C LEU A 23 2.91 3.23 -12.86
N LEU A 24 2.94 4.42 -12.23
CA LEU A 24 1.85 5.39 -12.25
C LEU A 24 1.66 6.05 -13.64
N GLU A 25 2.75 6.23 -14.40
CA GLU A 25 2.72 6.78 -15.76
C GLU A 25 2.31 5.76 -16.83
N THR A 26 2.31 4.46 -16.51
CA THR A 26 2.02 3.41 -17.49
C THR A 26 0.52 3.36 -17.79
N ASP A 27 0.15 3.73 -19.01
CA ASP A 27 -1.22 3.72 -19.53
C ASP A 27 -1.58 2.43 -20.30
N SER A 28 -0.57 1.72 -20.82
CA SER A 28 -0.68 0.49 -21.61
C SER A 28 -1.15 -0.77 -20.85
N PHE A 29 -1.66 -0.64 -19.62
CA PHE A 29 -2.22 -1.79 -18.91
C PHE A 29 -3.50 -2.29 -19.59
N PHE A 30 -3.65 -3.61 -19.63
CA PHE A 30 -4.74 -4.36 -20.26
C PHE A 30 -4.79 -4.28 -21.79
N GLU A 31 -3.81 -3.63 -22.42
CA GLU A 31 -3.62 -3.66 -23.88
C GLU A 31 -2.98 -4.97 -24.35
N PRO A 32 -3.16 -5.36 -25.62
CA PRO A 32 -2.50 -6.53 -26.19
C PRO A 32 -0.98 -6.41 -26.14
N CYS A 33 -0.31 -7.49 -25.76
CA CYS A 33 1.15 -7.51 -25.72
C CYS A 33 1.77 -7.37 -27.13
N PRO A 34 2.68 -6.39 -27.35
CA PRO A 34 3.31 -6.20 -28.66
C PRO A 34 4.28 -7.33 -29.03
N GLU A 35 4.95 -7.94 -28.05
CA GLU A 35 5.86 -9.08 -28.27
C GLU A 35 5.11 -10.41 -28.45
N HIS A 36 3.91 -10.50 -27.88
CA HIS A 36 3.13 -11.74 -27.84
C HIS A 36 1.72 -11.57 -28.43
N PRO A 37 1.57 -11.10 -29.68
CA PRO A 37 0.26 -10.82 -30.28
C PRO A 37 -0.60 -12.08 -30.46
N ALA A 38 0.03 -13.26 -30.53
CA ALA A 38 -0.67 -14.54 -30.61
C ALA A 38 -1.40 -14.90 -29.31
N ALA A 39 -0.90 -14.49 -28.14
CA ALA A 39 -1.51 -14.81 -26.84
C ALA A 39 -2.85 -14.09 -26.61
N TRP A 40 -3.05 -12.93 -27.24
CA TRP A 40 -4.35 -12.23 -27.22
C TRP A 40 -5.46 -13.06 -27.86
N ARG A 41 -5.12 -13.81 -28.91
CA ARG A 41 -6.07 -14.63 -29.68
C ARG A 41 -6.46 -15.90 -28.95
N SER A 42 -5.63 -16.42 -28.04
CA SER A 42 -5.93 -17.65 -27.30
C SER A 42 -6.90 -17.40 -26.14
N THR A 43 -6.61 -16.39 -25.30
CA THR A 43 -7.51 -15.96 -24.22
C THR A 43 -7.25 -14.49 -23.93
N ARG A 44 -8.29 -13.65 -23.82
CA ARG A 44 -8.13 -12.21 -23.55
C ARG A 44 -7.22 -11.94 -22.35
N SER A 45 -7.38 -12.70 -21.25
CA SER A 45 -6.63 -12.47 -20.01
C SER A 45 -5.12 -12.80 -20.10
N ALA A 46 -4.71 -13.79 -20.90
CA ALA A 46 -3.30 -14.18 -20.99
C ALA A 46 -2.48 -13.26 -21.91
N GLY A 47 -3.13 -12.65 -22.91
CA GLY A 47 -2.50 -11.73 -23.86
C GLY A 47 -2.53 -10.26 -23.45
N CYS A 48 -3.37 -9.89 -22.48
CA CYS A 48 -3.36 -8.56 -21.85
C CYS A 48 -2.06 -8.34 -21.07
N CYS A 49 -1.50 -7.14 -21.19
CA CYS A 49 -0.43 -6.70 -20.30
C CYS A 49 -0.99 -6.26 -18.95
N ASN A 50 -0.90 -7.10 -17.92
CA ASN A 50 -1.39 -6.82 -16.58
C ASN A 50 -0.33 -7.00 -15.48
N PHE A 51 0.94 -7.10 -15.85
CA PHE A 51 2.06 -7.15 -14.92
C PHE A 51 2.99 -5.96 -15.12
N PHE A 52 3.71 -5.60 -14.07
CA PHE A 52 4.75 -4.57 -14.10
C PHE A 52 5.98 -5.08 -13.36
N CYS A 53 7.16 -4.99 -13.98
CA CYS A 53 8.42 -5.37 -13.35
C CYS A 53 9.07 -4.16 -12.67
N THR A 54 9.29 -4.23 -11.36
CA THR A 54 9.90 -3.14 -10.59
C THR A 54 11.40 -3.01 -10.84
N THR A 55 12.08 -4.12 -11.14
CA THR A 55 13.52 -4.14 -11.48
C THR A 55 13.78 -3.49 -12.85
N CYS A 56 12.98 -3.82 -13.85
CA CYS A 56 13.15 -3.27 -15.20
C CYS A 56 12.50 -1.89 -15.36
N ALA A 57 11.46 -1.59 -14.58
CA ALA A 57 10.68 -0.35 -14.62
C ALA A 57 10.26 0.08 -16.05
N GLY A 58 9.95 -0.92 -16.88
CA GLY A 58 9.67 -0.77 -18.31
C GLY A 58 8.17 -0.70 -18.62
N ARG A 59 7.80 -1.22 -19.79
CA ARG A 59 6.39 -1.33 -20.23
C ARG A 59 5.59 -2.35 -19.41
N ALA A 60 4.28 -2.33 -19.56
CA ALA A 60 3.42 -3.39 -19.05
C ALA A 60 3.72 -4.75 -19.71
N LEU A 61 3.62 -5.82 -18.93
CA LEU A 61 4.01 -7.18 -19.27
C LEU A 61 2.77 -8.09 -19.27
N CYS A 62 2.72 -9.05 -20.20
CA CYS A 62 1.73 -10.13 -20.15
C CYS A 62 2.31 -11.36 -19.45
N SER A 63 1.47 -12.36 -19.22
CA SER A 63 1.88 -13.63 -18.58
C SER A 63 3.07 -14.32 -19.25
N ARG A 64 3.24 -14.19 -20.58
CA ARG A 64 4.35 -14.78 -21.34
C ARG A 64 5.66 -14.02 -21.13
N CYS A 65 5.61 -12.69 -20.98
CA CYS A 65 6.80 -11.88 -20.71
C CYS A 65 7.45 -12.24 -19.38
N LEU A 66 6.72 -12.83 -18.42
CA LEU A 66 7.28 -13.16 -17.10
C LEU A 66 8.45 -14.14 -17.18
N GLY A 67 8.55 -14.97 -18.23
CA GLY A 67 9.68 -15.87 -18.45
C GLY A 67 11.02 -15.12 -18.58
N ASP A 68 11.03 -13.99 -19.29
CA ASP A 68 12.22 -13.14 -19.47
C ASP A 68 12.52 -12.28 -18.23
N HIS A 69 11.64 -12.33 -17.23
CA HIS A 69 11.73 -11.59 -15.97
C HIS A 69 11.86 -12.56 -14.78
N ALA A 70 12.37 -13.77 -15.01
CA ALA A 70 12.62 -14.73 -13.94
C ALA A 70 13.61 -14.15 -12.91
N GLY A 71 13.18 -14.11 -11.65
CA GLY A 71 13.95 -13.53 -10.55
C GLY A 71 13.84 -12.01 -10.41
N HIS A 72 13.02 -11.35 -11.23
CA HIS A 72 12.65 -9.95 -11.01
C HIS A 72 11.38 -9.84 -10.16
N GLU A 73 11.31 -8.74 -9.40
CA GLU A 73 10.11 -8.39 -8.63
C GLU A 73 9.03 -7.84 -9.55
N THR A 74 7.86 -8.50 -9.57
CA THR A 74 6.75 -8.13 -10.46
C THR A 74 5.46 -7.91 -9.68
N ILE A 75 4.73 -6.86 -10.06
CA ILE A 75 3.45 -6.49 -9.47
C ILE A 75 2.33 -6.83 -10.46
N GLN A 76 1.28 -7.50 -9.99
CA GLN A 76 0.10 -7.75 -10.81
C GLN A 76 -0.92 -6.61 -10.70
N ILE A 77 -1.19 -5.97 -11.83
CA ILE A 77 -2.17 -4.90 -11.95
C ILE A 77 -3.54 -5.49 -12.22
N ARG A 78 -4.52 -5.04 -11.45
CA ARG A 78 -5.92 -5.43 -11.54
C ARG A 78 -6.76 -4.21 -11.91
N LYS A 79 -7.94 -4.45 -12.48
CA LYS A 79 -8.85 -3.39 -12.94
C LYS A 79 -10.19 -3.51 -12.23
N SER A 80 -10.62 -2.41 -11.63
CA SER A 80 -12.01 -2.24 -11.17
C SER A 80 -12.63 -1.09 -11.95
N SER A 81 -13.62 -1.41 -12.79
CA SER A 81 -14.23 -0.47 -13.74
C SER A 81 -13.19 0.16 -14.68
N SER A 82 -12.73 1.37 -14.37
CA SER A 82 -11.78 2.14 -15.19
C SER A 82 -10.50 2.49 -14.45
N HIS A 83 -10.27 1.89 -13.28
CA HIS A 83 -9.14 2.24 -12.44
C HIS A 83 -8.26 1.02 -12.14
N CYS A 84 -6.95 1.24 -12.26
CA CYS A 84 -5.94 0.27 -11.90
C CYS A 84 -5.77 0.23 -10.37
N LEU A 85 -5.68 -0.99 -9.87
CA LEU A 85 -5.48 -1.29 -8.45
C LEU A 85 -4.50 -2.44 -8.30
N VAL A 86 -3.89 -2.51 -7.14
CA VAL A 86 -2.94 -3.54 -6.76
C VAL A 86 -3.30 -4.01 -5.36
N LYS A 87 -3.17 -5.31 -5.11
CA LYS A 87 -3.39 -5.84 -3.77
C LYS A 87 -2.27 -5.40 -2.83
N VAL A 88 -2.59 -5.25 -1.56
CA VAL A 88 -1.60 -4.83 -0.56
C VAL A 88 -0.49 -5.89 -0.39
N GLU A 89 -0.83 -7.17 -0.49
CA GLU A 89 0.15 -8.27 -0.45
C GLU A 89 1.24 -8.18 -1.53
N ASP A 90 0.90 -7.66 -2.71
CA ASP A 90 1.85 -7.52 -3.82
C ASP A 90 2.77 -6.29 -3.62
N LEU A 91 2.50 -5.43 -2.63
CA LEU A 91 3.17 -4.15 -2.43
C LEU A 91 3.86 -4.00 -1.09
N ASP A 92 3.39 -4.66 -0.03
CA ASP A 92 3.80 -4.41 1.36
C ASP A 92 5.30 -4.57 1.62
N HIS A 93 5.95 -5.48 0.90
CA HIS A 93 7.39 -5.75 0.95
C HIS A 93 8.20 -4.82 0.04
N LEU A 94 7.56 -4.17 -0.95
CA LEU A 94 8.20 -3.25 -1.89
C LEU A 94 8.06 -1.79 -1.48
N LEU A 95 6.95 -1.45 -0.81
CA LEU A 95 6.53 -0.08 -0.59
C LEU A 95 5.63 0.04 0.63
N ASN A 96 5.90 1.06 1.46
CA ASN A 96 5.01 1.39 2.56
C ASN A 96 3.71 2.03 2.06
N VAL A 97 2.62 1.27 2.12
CA VAL A 97 1.27 1.70 1.73
C VAL A 97 0.48 2.34 2.87
N SER A 98 1.09 2.60 4.03
CA SER A 98 0.43 3.29 5.15
C SER A 98 -0.09 4.67 4.73
N GLN A 99 -1.13 5.13 5.42
CA GLN A 99 -1.82 6.41 5.17
C GLN A 99 -2.51 6.48 3.79
N VAL A 100 -2.49 5.41 2.99
CA VAL A 100 -3.27 5.27 1.76
C VAL A 100 -4.52 4.47 2.06
N GLN A 101 -5.66 5.00 1.62
CA GLN A 101 -6.94 4.33 1.73
C GLN A 101 -6.90 2.96 1.04
N THR A 102 -7.10 1.92 1.86
CA THR A 102 -7.26 0.55 1.40
C THR A 102 -8.74 0.22 1.23
N TYR A 103 -9.04 -0.58 0.21
CA TYR A 103 -10.38 -1.07 -0.10
C TYR A 103 -10.35 -2.61 -0.10
N VAL A 104 -11.40 -3.23 0.42
CA VAL A 104 -11.54 -4.69 0.33
C VAL A 104 -12.19 -5.03 -1.02
N ILE A 105 -11.46 -5.75 -1.88
CA ILE A 105 -11.90 -6.17 -3.21
C ILE A 105 -11.76 -7.69 -3.28
N ASN A 106 -12.87 -8.38 -3.53
CA ASN A 106 -12.94 -9.85 -3.51
C ASN A 106 -12.41 -10.46 -2.19
N GLY A 107 -12.63 -9.78 -1.06
CA GLY A 107 -12.18 -10.23 0.26
C GLY A 107 -10.75 -9.83 0.63
N GLU A 108 -10.00 -9.22 -0.28
CA GLU A 108 -8.59 -8.90 -0.06
C GLU A 108 -8.33 -7.39 -0.08
N PRO A 109 -7.40 -6.88 0.75
CA PRO A 109 -7.05 -5.47 0.78
C PRO A 109 -6.31 -5.05 -0.49
N ALA A 110 -6.76 -3.96 -1.11
CA ALA A 110 -6.17 -3.38 -2.30
C ALA A 110 -6.15 -1.86 -2.27
N VAL A 111 -5.18 -1.27 -2.97
CA VAL A 111 -5.00 0.18 -3.11
C VAL A 111 -5.10 0.59 -4.57
N PHE A 112 -5.63 1.79 -4.82
CA PHE A 112 -5.67 2.36 -6.18
C PHE A 112 -4.34 2.97 -6.56
N LEU A 113 -3.94 2.80 -7.82
CA LEU A 113 -2.72 3.41 -8.35
C LEU A 113 -2.88 4.93 -8.46
N ASP A 114 -3.92 5.42 -9.13
CA ASP A 114 -4.14 6.84 -9.37
C ASP A 114 -5.46 7.37 -8.79
N LYS A 115 -5.58 8.69 -8.71
CA LYS A 115 -6.80 9.38 -8.31
C LYS A 115 -7.95 8.97 -9.21
N ARG A 116 -9.09 8.71 -8.56
CA ARG A 116 -10.33 8.41 -9.26
C ARG A 116 -11.12 9.69 -9.46
N THR A 117 -11.52 9.99 -10.68
CA THR A 117 -12.40 11.13 -10.99
C THR A 117 -13.68 11.02 -10.16
N ILE A 118 -14.04 12.09 -9.46
CA ILE A 118 -15.28 12.14 -8.68
C ILE A 118 -16.36 12.63 -9.65
N SER A 119 -17.27 11.75 -10.06
CA SER A 119 -18.50 12.18 -10.72
C SER A 119 -19.44 12.77 -9.64
N GLY A 120 -19.62 14.09 -9.64
CA GLY A 120 -20.56 14.80 -8.77
C GLY A 120 -19.98 15.46 -7.50
N LYS A 121 -20.86 15.95 -6.62
CA LYS A 121 -20.50 16.47 -5.30
C LYS A 121 -20.00 15.31 -4.45
N GLY A 122 -18.69 15.22 -4.24
CA GLY A 122 -18.06 14.09 -3.55
C GLY A 122 -18.75 13.78 -2.20
N LYS A 123 -18.96 12.49 -1.93
CA LYS A 123 -19.54 12.03 -0.66
C LYS A 123 -18.72 12.61 0.51
N PRO A 124 -19.37 13.05 1.60
CA PRO A 124 -18.65 13.45 2.80
C PRO A 124 -17.84 12.25 3.29
N GLY A 125 -16.50 12.41 3.34
CA GLY A 125 -15.60 11.49 4.02
C GLY A 125 -15.34 11.97 5.44
N VAL A 126 -14.80 11.08 6.28
CA VAL A 126 -14.36 11.43 7.65
C VAL A 126 -13.21 12.43 7.58
N THR A 127 -12.27 12.16 6.69
CA THR A 127 -11.15 13.04 6.33
C THR A 127 -11.15 13.28 4.82
N ARG A 128 -10.30 14.19 4.35
CA ARG A 128 -10.11 14.48 2.92
C ARG A 128 -8.70 14.12 2.52
N CYS A 129 -8.59 13.51 1.33
CA CYS A 129 -7.31 13.29 0.67
C CYS A 129 -6.60 14.63 0.53
N GLU A 130 -5.35 14.69 0.99
CA GLU A 130 -4.63 15.94 1.03
C GLU A 130 -4.26 16.49 -0.36
N GLU A 131 -4.16 15.60 -1.36
CA GLU A 131 -3.81 15.95 -2.74
C GLU A 131 -5.05 16.31 -3.59
N CYS A 132 -6.10 15.48 -3.56
CA CYS A 132 -7.25 15.63 -4.46
C CYS A 132 -8.56 15.98 -3.76
N SER A 133 -8.52 16.25 -2.45
CA SER A 133 -9.68 16.62 -1.62
C SER A 133 -10.84 15.62 -1.58
N ARG A 134 -10.62 14.39 -2.08
CA ARG A 134 -11.59 13.29 -2.07
C ARG A 134 -11.87 12.83 -0.63
N GLY A 135 -13.13 12.58 -0.29
CA GLY A 135 -13.49 12.01 1.00
C GLY A 135 -12.86 10.63 1.22
N LEU A 136 -12.23 10.44 2.37
CA LEU A 136 -11.65 9.19 2.85
C LEU A 136 -12.59 8.57 3.89
N HIS A 137 -12.60 7.24 3.94
CA HIS A 137 -13.41 6.47 4.88
C HIS A 137 -12.71 6.27 6.22
N ASP A 138 -11.38 6.26 6.22
CA ASP A 138 -10.56 6.02 7.40
C ASP A 138 -9.86 7.32 7.84
N ALA A 139 -10.01 7.68 9.11
CA ALA A 139 -9.40 8.87 9.69
C ALA A 139 -7.86 8.78 9.76
N GLY A 140 -7.29 7.57 9.78
CA GLY A 140 -5.84 7.34 9.71
C GLY A 140 -5.25 7.47 8.31
N CYS A 141 -6.08 7.64 7.28
CA CYS A 141 -5.63 7.82 5.90
C CYS A 141 -5.50 9.30 5.55
N LEU A 142 -4.44 9.64 4.83
CA LEU A 142 -4.17 10.97 4.27
C LEU A 142 -4.36 11.01 2.75
N PHE A 143 -4.27 9.85 2.08
CA PHE A 143 -4.30 9.75 0.62
C PHE A 143 -5.33 8.73 0.15
N CYS A 144 -5.94 8.98 -1.01
CA CYS A 144 -6.89 8.05 -1.60
C CYS A 144 -6.27 7.03 -2.57
N SER A 145 -5.01 7.22 -2.96
CA SER A 145 -4.29 6.40 -3.96
C SER A 145 -2.77 6.57 -3.80
N LEU A 146 -1.99 5.66 -4.38
CA LEU A 146 -0.52 5.73 -4.39
C LEU A 146 -0.02 6.98 -5.12
N GLY A 147 -0.65 7.37 -6.23
CA GLY A 147 -0.31 8.58 -6.98
C GLY A 147 -0.55 9.85 -6.17
N CYS A 148 -1.60 9.89 -5.35
CA CYS A 148 -1.80 11.00 -4.42
C CYS A 148 -0.72 11.07 -3.34
N LYS A 149 -0.31 9.92 -2.79
CA LYS A 149 0.78 9.86 -1.81
C LYS A 149 2.12 10.29 -2.42
N ALA A 150 2.40 9.86 -3.66
CA ALA A 150 3.63 10.22 -4.37
C ALA A 150 3.76 11.73 -4.59
N LYS A 151 2.69 12.38 -5.06
CA LYS A 151 2.66 13.84 -5.21
C LYS A 151 2.75 14.56 -3.87
N GLY A 152 2.04 14.04 -2.85
CA GLY A 152 2.07 14.59 -1.51
C GLY A 152 3.47 14.59 -0.87
N ILE A 153 4.34 13.64 -1.21
CA ILE A 153 5.75 13.64 -0.74
C ILE A 153 6.60 14.64 -1.54
N GLU A 154 6.38 14.77 -2.86
CA GLU A 154 7.14 15.71 -3.70
C GLU A 154 6.86 17.18 -3.32
N ASP A 155 5.62 17.49 -2.91
CA ASP A 155 5.18 18.86 -2.64
C ASP A 155 5.26 19.29 -1.15
N ARG A 156 5.60 18.38 -0.22
CA ARG A 156 5.55 18.65 1.23
C ARG A 156 6.85 18.31 1.96
N LEU A 157 7.14 19.08 3.00
CA LEU A 157 8.19 18.81 3.97
C LEU A 157 7.71 17.96 5.16
N ASP A 158 6.62 17.18 4.98
CA ASP A 158 6.12 16.29 6.02
C ASP A 158 6.86 14.95 6.01
N PHE A 159 7.84 14.84 6.90
CA PHE A 159 8.68 13.65 7.03
C PHE A 159 7.98 12.44 7.65
N SER A 160 6.72 12.57 8.11
CA SER A 160 5.92 11.44 8.58
C SER A 160 5.42 10.56 7.42
N ILE A 161 5.42 11.10 6.20
CA ILE A 161 4.95 10.43 4.99
C ILE A 161 6.15 9.82 4.26
N SER A 162 6.12 8.51 4.04
CA SER A 162 7.25 7.78 3.47
C SER A 162 6.79 6.55 2.71
N PHE A 163 7.55 6.18 1.67
CA PHE A 163 7.44 4.88 1.01
C PHE A 163 8.44 3.84 1.53
N ALA A 164 9.32 4.21 2.46
CA ALA A 164 10.28 3.30 3.08
C ALA A 164 9.55 2.14 3.78
N VAL A 165 9.86 0.91 3.37
CA VAL A 165 9.46 -0.29 4.08
C VAL A 165 10.34 -0.42 5.32
N TYR A 166 9.73 -0.37 6.49
CA TYR A 166 10.43 -0.63 7.75
C TYR A 166 10.33 -2.13 8.05
N PRO A 167 11.43 -2.81 8.38
CA PRO A 167 11.35 -4.18 8.87
C PRO A 167 10.44 -4.18 10.11
N ARG A 168 9.44 -5.06 10.12
CA ARG A 168 8.64 -5.29 11.32
C ARG A 168 9.63 -5.81 12.38
N SER A 169 9.90 -5.01 13.40
CA SER A 169 10.51 -5.52 14.62
C SER A 169 9.52 -6.52 15.18
N ASP A 170 9.86 -7.82 15.15
CA ASP A 170 9.13 -8.87 15.83
C ASP A 170 9.17 -8.58 17.34
N SER A 171 8.26 -7.75 17.82
CA SER A 171 7.94 -7.64 19.24
C SER A 171 7.00 -8.79 19.59
N SER A 172 7.53 -10.01 19.60
CA SER A 172 6.94 -11.12 20.34
C SER A 172 7.12 -10.86 21.82
N GLY A 173 6.01 -10.83 22.55
CA GLY A 173 5.87 -10.26 23.88
C GLY A 173 6.80 -10.82 24.96
N GLU A 174 7.35 -9.91 25.74
CA GLU A 174 7.79 -10.20 27.10
C GLU A 174 6.52 -10.33 27.95
N GLU A 175 6.29 -11.55 28.42
CA GLU A 175 5.25 -11.93 29.34
C GLU A 175 5.58 -11.30 30.71
N SER A 176 4.85 -10.26 31.10
CA SER A 176 4.94 -9.73 32.47
C SER A 176 4.10 -10.61 33.40
N GLU A 177 4.76 -11.58 34.01
CA GLU A 177 4.26 -12.30 35.18
C GLU A 177 3.99 -11.29 36.31
N SER A 178 2.72 -11.01 36.57
CA SER A 178 2.30 -10.28 37.76
C SER A 178 2.07 -11.27 38.89
N ALA A 179 3.10 -11.44 39.73
CA ALA A 179 2.96 -12.03 41.05
C ALA A 179 1.95 -11.20 41.87
N SER A 180 0.86 -11.82 42.28
CA SER A 180 -0.10 -11.25 43.21
C SER A 180 0.25 -11.76 44.61
N ASP A 181 0.80 -10.89 45.44
CA ASP A 181 1.05 -11.16 46.86
C ASP A 181 -0.27 -11.21 47.64
N GLU A 182 -0.40 -12.26 48.46
CA GLU A 182 -1.48 -12.45 49.42
C GLU A 182 -1.24 -11.65 50.70
N GLU A 183 -2.26 -10.96 51.20
CA GLU A 183 -2.33 -10.52 52.61
C GLU A 183 -3.77 -10.75 53.11
N ASP A 184 -3.97 -11.91 53.76
CA ASP A 184 -5.17 -12.29 54.52
C ASP A 184 -5.08 -11.71 55.94
N SER A 185 -6.00 -10.81 56.30
CA SER A 185 -6.16 -10.34 57.67
C SER A 185 -7.59 -10.51 58.16
N SER A 186 -7.75 -11.58 58.95
CA SER A 186 -8.48 -11.61 60.23
C SER A 186 -10.02 -11.47 60.23
N ARG A 187 -10.68 -12.63 60.33
CA ARG A 187 -12.00 -12.87 60.97
C ARG A 187 -12.05 -12.26 62.41
N PRO A 188 -13.23 -11.95 63.03
CA PRO A 188 -14.23 -13.00 63.35
C PRO A 188 -15.73 -12.61 63.50
N THR A 189 -16.61 -13.59 63.24
CA THR A 189 -17.89 -13.94 63.95
C THR A 189 -19.02 -12.89 64.06
N LYS A 190 -20.33 -13.19 63.97
CA LYS A 190 -21.12 -14.25 64.64
C LYS A 190 -22.60 -14.14 64.19
N SER A 191 -23.26 -15.29 64.03
CA SER A 191 -24.71 -15.55 64.29
C SER A 191 -25.75 -14.87 63.37
N ARG A 192 -26.92 -15.43 63.03
CA ARG A 192 -27.66 -16.63 63.42
C ARG A 192 -28.87 -16.74 62.44
N LYS A 193 -29.28 -17.97 62.13
CA LYS A 193 -30.65 -18.50 61.87
C LYS A 193 -31.77 -17.45 61.68
N ILE A 194 -32.64 -17.58 60.68
CA ILE A 194 -33.56 -18.71 60.41
C ILE A 194 -33.72 -18.92 58.91
#